data_AF-A0A2A7GUQ4-F1
#
_entry.id   AF-A0A2A7GUQ4-F1
#
_cell.length_a   1.000
_cell.length_b   1.000
_cell.length_c   1.000
_cell.angle_alpha   90.00
_cell.angle_beta   90.00
_cell.angle_gamma   90.00
#
_symmetry.space_group_name_H-M   'P 1'
#
loop_
_entity.id
_entity.type
_entity.pdbx_description
1 polymer ?
#
loop_
_entity_poly.entity_id
_entity_poly.type
_entity_poly.pdbx_seq_one_letter_code
_entity_poly.pdbx_strand_id
1 'polypeptide(L)' 'MKFKNEKELNEAFEAAKATLEIEGMTVTKEMERVIKAKLGGKITREQLISLADVIVKRE' A
#
# COMPACT_ATOMS: atom_id res chain seq x y z
N MET A 1 3.89 -8.63 -9.83
CA MET A 1 3.57 -9.72 -8.87
C MET A 1 2.05 -9.84 -8.79
N LYS A 2 1.48 -11.04 -8.88
CA LYS A 2 0.03 -11.27 -8.75
C LYS A 2 -0.18 -12.22 -7.58
N PHE A 3 -0.79 -11.74 -6.51
CA PHE A 3 -1.08 -12.54 -5.31
C PHE A 3 -2.18 -13.56 -5.63
N LYS A 4 -2.11 -14.75 -5.03
CA LYS A 4 -3.07 -15.83 -5.28
C LYS A 4 -4.39 -15.61 -4.53
N ASN A 5 -4.33 -14.96 -3.38
CA ASN A 5 -5.49 -14.63 -2.55
C ASN A 5 -5.21 -13.42 -1.63
N GLU A 6 -6.25 -12.94 -0.95
CA GLU A 6 -6.14 -11.79 -0.03
C GLU A 6 -5.28 -12.07 1.20
N LYS A 7 -5.22 -13.33 1.66
CA LYS A 7 -4.39 -13.72 2.81
C LYS A 7 -2.91 -13.54 2.50
N GLU A 8 -2.45 -14.06 1.36
CA GLU A 8 -1.06 -13.91 0.90
C GLU A 8 -0.70 -12.43 0.70
N LEU A 9 -1.63 -11.64 0.14
CA LEU A 9 -1.46 -10.20 0.00
C LEU A 9 -1.28 -9.50 1.35
N ASN A 10 -2.13 -9.83 2.33
CA ASN A 10 -2.07 -9.23 3.66
C ASN A 10 -0.78 -9.61 4.38
N GLU A 11 -0.37 -10.88 4.35
CA GLU A 11 0.88 -11.32 4.98
C GLU A 11 2.11 -10.60 4.38
N ALA A 12 2.18 -10.51 3.05
CA ALA A 12 3.26 -9.78 2.38
C ALA A 12 3.23 -8.27 2.70
N PHE A 13 2.05 -7.68 2.83
CA PHE A 13 1.88 -6.27 3.18
C PHE A 13 2.32 -5.99 4.62
N GLU A 14 1.94 -6.82 5.59
CA GLU A 14 2.35 -6.65 6.99
C GLU A 14 3.87 -6.80 7.14
N ALA A 15 4.49 -7.75 6.43
CA ALA A 15 5.95 -7.88 6.44
C ALA A 15 6.67 -6.64 5.87
N ALA A 16 6.14 -6.07 4.77
CA ALA A 16 6.68 -4.83 4.21
C ALA A 16 6.48 -3.64 5.16
N LYS A 17 5.31 -3.55 5.80
CA LYS A 17 5.01 -2.50 6.78
C LYS A 17 5.94 -2.56 7.99
N ALA A 18 6.17 -3.75 8.56
CA ALA A 18 7.10 -3.94 9.66
C ALA A 18 8.53 -3.52 9.29
N THR A 19 8.95 -3.75 8.04
CA THR A 19 10.27 -3.31 7.54
C THR A 19 10.36 -1.78 7.50
N LEU A 20 9.33 -1.12 7.00
CA LEU A 20 9.25 0.34 6.96
C LEU A 20 9.22 0.96 8.37
N GLU A 21 8.51 0.33 9.30
CA GLU A 21 8.45 0.76 10.70
C GLU A 21 9.83 0.70 11.39
N ILE A 22 10.65 -0.31 11.08
CA ILE A 22 12.05 -0.40 11.55
C ILE A 22 12.88 0.79 11.05
N GLU A 23 12.61 1.27 9.83
CA GLU A 23 13.25 2.45 9.24
C GLU A 23 12.66 3.77 9.75
N GLY A 24 11.74 3.73 10.71
CA GLY A 24 11.05 4.91 11.26
C GLY A 24 9.97 5.48 10.34
N MET A 25 9.57 4.74 9.30
CA MET A 25 8.50 5.13 8.39
C MET A 25 7.18 4.52 8.85
N THR A 26 6.11 5.33 8.90
CA THR A 26 4.77 4.86 9.26
C THR A 26 3.89 4.75 8.01
N VAL A 27 3.27 3.58 7.81
CA VAL A 27 2.25 3.41 6.76
C VAL A 27 0.88 3.65 7.37
N THR A 28 0.22 4.75 6.99
CA THR A 28 -1.11 5.08 7.49
C THR A 28 -2.18 4.13 6.93
N LYS A 29 -3.35 4.08 7.59
CA LYS A 29 -4.49 3.27 7.12
C LYS A 29 -4.97 3.67 5.72
N GLU A 30 -4.82 4.94 5.34
CA GLU A 30 -5.18 5.42 4.00
C GLU A 30 -4.18 4.92 2.96
N MET A 31 -2.88 5.06 3.22
CA MET A 31 -1.82 4.51 2.37
C MET A 31 -1.97 3.00 2.18
N GLU A 32 -2.24 2.25 3.26
CA GLU A 32 -2.49 0.81 3.21
C GLU A 32 -3.62 0.44 2.25
N ARG A 33 -4.76 1.14 2.32
CA ARG A 33 -5.90 0.88 1.43
C ARG A 33 -5.53 1.07 -0.04
N VAL A 34 -4.81 2.15 -0.35
CA VAL A 34 -4.42 2.46 -1.73
C VAL A 34 -3.39 1.45 -2.26
N ILE A 35 -2.40 1.08 -1.44
CA ILE A 35 -1.40 0.07 -1.82
C ILE A 35 -2.06 -1.30 -2.05
N LYS A 36 -2.94 -1.76 -1.14
CA LYS A 36 -3.68 -3.02 -1.30
C LYS A 36 -4.58 -2.99 -2.54
N ALA A 37 -5.20 -1.85 -2.87
CA ALA A 37 -5.97 -1.69 -4.10
C ALA A 37 -5.11 -1.86 -5.36
N LYS A 38 -3.89 -1.30 -5.38
CA LYS A 38 -2.95 -1.49 -6.50
C LYS A 38 -2.52 -2.95 -6.64
N LEU A 39 -2.12 -3.58 -5.53
CA LEU A 39 -1.63 -4.95 -5.49
C LEU A 39 -2.72 -5.98 -5.82
N GLY A 40 -3.97 -5.68 -5.43
CA GLY A 40 -5.16 -6.44 -5.83
C GLY A 40 -5.66 -6.15 -7.25
N GLY A 41 -4.99 -5.27 -8.01
CA GLY A 41 -5.34 -4.96 -9.41
C GLY A 41 -6.60 -4.10 -9.58
N LYS A 42 -7.11 -3.49 -8.51
CA LYS A 42 -8.31 -2.63 -8.54
C LYS A 42 -8.04 -1.25 -9.13
N ILE A 43 -6.78 -0.78 -9.05
CA ILE A 43 -6.34 0.51 -9.59
C ILE A 43 -5.06 0.38 -10.43
N THR A 44 -4.86 1.31 -11.36
CA THR A 44 -3.65 1.41 -12.18
C THR A 44 -2.48 2.03 -11.42
N ARG A 45 -1.29 2.06 -12.04
CA ARG A 45 -0.12 2.71 -11.44
C ARG A 45 -0.30 4.23 -11.42
N GLU A 46 -0.91 4.80 -12.45
CA GLU A 46 -1.20 6.23 -12.57
C GLU A 46 -2.18 6.67 -11.49
N GLN A 47 -3.24 5.89 -11.25
CA GLN A 47 -4.19 6.15 -10.17
C GLN A 47 -3.52 6.06 -8.78
N LEU A 48 -2.61 5.10 -8.57
CA LEU A 48 -1.82 5.02 -7.33
C LEU A 48 -1.00 6.30 -7.12
N ILE A 49 -0.31 6.81 -8.16
CA ILE A 49 0.51 8.01 -8.07
C ILE A 49 -0.35 9.23 -7.72
N SER A 50 -1.49 9.40 -8.41
CA SER A 50 -2.39 10.53 -8.13
C SER A 50 -2.97 10.49 -6.72
N LEU A 51 -3.35 9.29 -6.24
CA LEU A 51 -3.85 9.14 -4.87
C LEU A 51 -2.75 9.40 -3.84
N ALA A 52 -1.52 8.93 -4.08
CA ALA A 52 -0.38 9.20 -3.21
C ALA A 52 -0.07 10.71 -3.11
N ASP A 53 -0.09 11.43 -4.24
CA ASP A 53 0.14 12.88 -4.26
C ASP A 53 -0.94 13.65 -3.48
N VAL A 54 -2.20 13.21 -3.56
CA VAL A 54 -3.31 13.77 -2.77
C VAL A 54 -3.14 13.48 -1.27
N ILE A 55 -2.69 12.28 -0.90
CA ILE A 55 -2.44 11.92 0.50
C ILE A 55 -1.34 12.79 1.09
N VAL A 56 -0.20 12.91 0.40
CA VAL A 56 0.95 13.70 0.88
C VAL A 56 0.60 15.18 1.05
N LYS A 57 -0.25 15.75 0.19
CA LYS A 57 -0.66 17.16 0.30
C LYS A 57 -1.60 17.45 1.48
N ARG A 58 -2.11 16.42 2.16
CA ARG A 58 -3.00 16.55 3.32
C ARG A 58 -2.28 16.38 4.66
N GLU A 59 -1.07 15.83 4.66
CA GLU A 59 -0.21 15.65 5.83
C GLU A 59 0.71 16.86 6.03
#